data_AF-A0AAW8NTE0-F1
#
_entry.id   AF-A0AAW8NTE0-F1
#
_cell.length_a   1.000
_cell.length_b   1.000
_cell.length_c   1.000
_cell.angle_alpha   90.00
_cell.angle_beta   90.00
_cell.angle_gamma   90.00
#
_symmetry.space_group_name_H-M   'P 1'
#
loop_
_entity.id
_entity.type
_entity.pdbx_description
1 polymer ?
#
loop_
_entity_poly.entity_id
_entity_poly.type
_entity_poly.pdbx_seq_one_letter_code
_entity_poly.pdbx_strand_id
1 'polypeptide(L)'
;MGVIDSLKLQYKIAKVASWIEDYISTSLEIHPRVFAQVSSETVSNYIASSARDYIAEAYHDDVEIEPFIHVCMGSAMCSLSGERNDVQHIVIYIIKQASTRCTLLLPLIELIPQSKSTSMI
;
A
#
# COMPACT_ATOMS: atom_id res chain seq x y z
N MET A 1 -19.98 22.48 -0.96
CA MET A 1 -19.46 21.14 -0.58
C MET A 1 -18.05 21.05 -1.12
N GLY A 2 -17.00 21.15 -0.31
CA GLY A 2 -15.63 21.25 -0.89
C GLY A 2 -14.47 21.05 0.07
N VAL A 3 -14.57 21.54 1.32
CA VAL A 3 -13.47 21.43 2.31
C VAL A 3 -13.74 20.33 3.35
N ILE A 4 -14.98 20.23 3.85
CA ILE A 4 -15.36 19.26 4.89
C ILE A 4 -15.26 17.81 4.39
N ASP A 5 -15.67 17.55 3.14
CA ASP A 5 -15.62 16.20 2.57
C ASP A 5 -14.17 15.75 2.28
N SER A 6 -13.29 16.70 1.95
CA SER A 6 -11.85 16.47 1.80
C SER A 6 -11.18 16.13 3.13
N LEU A 7 -11.51 16.86 4.21
CA LEU A 7 -10.99 16.60 5.56
C LEU A 7 -11.46 15.24 6.10
N LYS A 8 -12.74 14.90 5.90
CA LYS A 8 -13.28 13.58 6.29
C LYS A 8 -12.54 12.46 5.55
N LEU A 9 -12.28 12.64 4.25
CA LEU A 9 -11.54 11.66 3.47
C LEU A 9 -10.09 11.50 3.96
N GLN A 10 -9.39 12.61 4.22
CA GLN A 10 -8.02 12.57 4.73
C GLN A 10 -7.94 11.88 6.09
N TYR A 11 -8.89 12.16 6.99
CA TYR A 11 -8.99 11.43 8.26
C TYR A 11 -9.19 9.93 8.02
N LYS A 12 -10.05 9.58 7.05
CA LYS A 12 -10.30 8.17 6.74
C LYS A 12 -9.06 7.44 6.25
N ILE A 13 -8.32 8.08 5.34
CA ILE A 13 -7.06 7.58 4.80
C ILE A 13 -6.02 7.44 5.92
N ALA A 14 -5.86 8.43 6.79
CA ALA A 14 -4.90 8.40 7.88
C ALA A 14 -5.14 7.23 8.85
N LYS A 15 -6.40 6.92 9.18
CA LYS A 15 -6.74 5.76 10.02
C LYS A 15 -6.41 4.43 9.34
N VAL A 16 -6.66 4.30 8.04
CA VAL A 16 -6.32 3.08 7.30
C VAL A 16 -4.79 2.98 7.15
N ALA A 17 -4.11 4.11 6.95
CA ALA A 17 -2.65 4.17 6.93
C ALA A 17 -2.06 3.67 8.25
N SER A 18 -2.62 4.03 9.41
CA SER A 18 -2.14 3.49 10.69
C SER A 18 -2.32 1.97 10.78
N TRP A 19 -3.44 1.41 10.28
CA TRP A 19 -3.63 -0.05 10.24
C TRP A 19 -2.60 -0.75 9.35
N ILE A 20 -2.28 -0.14 8.21
CA ILE A 20 -1.27 -0.67 7.28
C ILE A 20 0.12 -0.58 7.92
N GLU A 21 0.44 0.51 8.59
CA GLU A 21 1.71 0.69 9.29
C GLU A 21 1.87 -0.33 10.43
N ASP A 22 0.83 -0.52 11.24
CA ASP A 22 0.79 -1.56 12.27
C ASP A 22 1.02 -2.93 11.63
N TYR A 23 0.28 -3.29 10.58
CA TYR A 23 0.44 -4.55 9.86
C TYR A 23 1.87 -4.76 9.32
N ILE A 24 2.48 -3.73 8.74
CA ILE A 24 3.87 -3.78 8.26
C ILE A 24 4.82 -4.08 9.42
N SER A 25 4.61 -3.46 10.58
CA SER A 25 5.51 -3.58 11.73
C SER A 25 5.33 -4.88 12.52
N THR A 26 4.10 -5.40 12.61
CA THR A 26 3.77 -6.54 13.47
C THR A 26 3.65 -7.86 12.72
N SER A 27 3.21 -7.80 11.46
CA SER A 27 2.81 -8.98 10.70
C SER A 27 3.76 -9.31 9.56
N LEU A 28 4.58 -8.34 9.10
CA LEU A 28 5.60 -8.55 8.09
C LEU A 28 6.99 -8.53 8.72
N GLU A 29 7.83 -9.50 8.37
CA GLU A 29 9.22 -9.58 8.84
C GLU A 29 10.14 -8.64 8.04
N ILE A 30 9.81 -7.35 8.01
CA ILE A 30 10.55 -6.35 7.24
C ILE A 30 11.60 -5.69 8.12
N HIS A 31 12.86 -5.80 7.69
CA HIS A 31 13.97 -5.19 8.41
C HIS A 31 13.83 -3.65 8.45
N PRO A 32 13.92 -2.98 9.62
CA PRO A 32 13.67 -1.54 9.75
C PRO A 32 14.48 -0.63 8.83
N ARG A 33 15.68 -1.07 8.42
CA ARG A 33 16.54 -0.35 7.45
C ARG A 33 15.88 -0.10 6.09
N VAL A 34 14.86 -0.86 5.70
CA VAL A 34 14.07 -0.57 4.49
C VAL A 34 13.44 0.82 4.56
N PHE A 35 13.13 1.31 5.76
CA PHE A 35 12.50 2.60 6.00
C PHE A 35 13.50 3.73 6.35
N ALA A 36 14.80 3.54 6.07
CA ALA A 36 15.83 4.51 6.44
C ALA A 36 15.71 5.85 5.66
N GLN A 37 15.23 5.80 4.42
CA GLN A 37 15.08 6.98 3.55
C GLN A 37 13.62 7.40 3.35
N VAL A 38 12.70 6.44 3.43
CA VAL A 38 11.25 6.66 3.33
C VAL A 38 10.61 6.04 4.56
N SER A 39 9.86 6.84 5.33
CA SER A 39 9.19 6.36 6.54
C SER A 39 8.11 5.32 6.23
N SER A 40 7.86 4.41 7.18
CA SER A 40 6.72 3.50 7.15
C SER A 40 5.39 4.24 7.04
N GLU A 41 5.25 5.38 7.71
CA GLU A 41 4.09 6.27 7.60
C GLU A 41 3.87 6.75 6.16
N THR A 42 4.91 7.19 5.46
CA THR A 42 4.81 7.67 4.06
C THR A 42 4.34 6.55 3.14
N VAL A 43 4.90 5.34 3.32
CA VAL A 43 4.54 4.18 2.53
C VAL A 43 3.09 3.74 2.82
N SER A 44 2.70 3.72 4.08
CA SER A 44 1.37 3.32 4.51
C SER A 44 0.29 4.30 4.03
N ASN A 45 0.59 5.60 4.08
CA ASN A 45 -0.27 6.64 3.50
C ASN A 45 -0.41 6.49 1.99
N TYR A 46 0.67 6.14 1.28
CA TYR A 46 0.60 5.87 -0.16
C TYR A 46 -0.37 4.71 -0.44
N ILE A 47 -0.21 3.58 0.26
CA ILE A 47 -1.06 2.39 0.06
C ILE A 47 -2.53 2.71 0.39
N ALA A 48 -2.80 3.38 1.51
CA ALA A 48 -4.15 3.79 1.89
C ALA A 48 -4.77 4.74 0.85
N SER A 49 -4.00 5.71 0.36
CA SER A 49 -4.46 6.70 -0.61
C SER A 49 -4.79 6.08 -1.97
N SER A 50 -4.06 5.04 -2.38
CA SER A 50 -4.35 4.30 -3.62
C SER A 50 -5.69 3.56 -3.58
N ALA A 51 -6.27 3.32 -2.40
CA ALA A 51 -7.56 2.66 -2.21
C ALA A 51 -8.68 3.64 -1.85
N ARG A 52 -8.54 4.91 -2.25
CA ARG A 52 -9.49 6.00 -1.96
C ARG A 52 -10.95 5.62 -2.22
N ASP A 53 -11.21 4.89 -3.30
CA ASP A 53 -12.58 4.53 -3.71
C ASP A 53 -13.22 3.50 -2.78
N TYR A 54 -12.40 2.68 -2.10
CA TYR A 54 -12.82 1.65 -1.15
C TYR A 54 -12.71 2.11 0.30
N ILE A 55 -12.12 3.29 0.58
CA ILE A 55 -11.82 3.75 1.94
C ILE A 55 -13.05 3.96 2.82
N ALA A 56 -14.22 4.16 2.20
CA ALA A 56 -15.48 4.23 2.93
C ALA A 56 -15.86 2.88 3.52
N GLU A 57 -15.48 1.79 2.85
CA GLU A 57 -15.83 0.43 3.24
C GLU A 57 -15.18 0.05 4.57
N ALA A 58 -13.94 0.52 4.81
CA ALA A 58 -13.17 0.36 6.06
C ALA A 58 -13.90 0.73 7.37
N TYR A 59 -15.05 1.40 7.28
CA TYR A 59 -15.82 1.91 8.41
C TYR A 59 -17.15 1.18 8.62
N HIS A 60 -17.43 0.11 7.88
CA HIS A 60 -18.53 -0.80 8.22
C HIS A 60 -18.15 -1.69 9.40
N ASP A 61 -19.17 -2.05 10.19
CA ASP A 61 -19.00 -2.78 11.46
C ASP A 61 -18.48 -4.22 11.28
N ASP A 62 -18.57 -4.76 10.07
CA ASP A 62 -18.21 -6.14 9.70
C ASP A 62 -16.89 -6.25 8.91
N VAL A 63 -16.13 -5.16 8.76
CA VAL A 63 -14.86 -5.22 8.02
C VAL A 63 -13.76 -5.89 8.84
N GLU A 64 -13.25 -6.98 8.28
CA GLU A 64 -11.99 -7.57 8.72
C GLU A 64 -10.81 -6.69 8.25
N ILE A 65 -10.00 -6.23 9.21
CA ILE A 65 -8.91 -5.26 8.97
C ILE A 65 -7.86 -5.83 8.01
N GLU A 66 -7.38 -7.05 8.24
CA GLU A 66 -6.29 -7.62 7.43
C GLU A 66 -6.67 -7.84 5.96
N PRO A 67 -7.83 -8.45 5.62
CA PRO A 67 -8.31 -8.51 4.24
C PRO A 67 -8.46 -7.14 3.58
N PHE A 68 -8.96 -6.14 4.33
CA PHE A 68 -9.08 -4.78 3.80
C PHE A 68 -7.72 -4.14 3.50
N ILE A 69 -6.71 -4.39 4.34
CA ILE A 69 -5.31 -4.00 4.06
C ILE A 69 -4.83 -4.64 2.75
N HIS A 70 -5.14 -5.92 2.49
CA HIS A 70 -4.77 -6.56 1.22
C HIS A 70 -5.49 -5.95 0.01
N VAL A 71 -6.75 -5.55 0.14
CA VAL A 71 -7.46 -4.77 -0.90
C VAL A 71 -6.74 -3.45 -1.16
N CYS A 72 -6.27 -2.77 -0.11
CA CYS A 72 -5.51 -1.53 -0.26
C CYS A 72 -4.19 -1.76 -0.99
N MET A 73 -3.47 -2.82 -0.63
CA MET A 73 -2.25 -3.24 -1.32
C MET A 73 -2.51 -3.56 -2.79
N GLY A 74 -3.56 -4.32 -3.10
CA GLY A 74 -3.95 -4.61 -4.49
C GLY A 74 -4.26 -3.34 -5.29
N SER A 75 -4.99 -2.40 -4.71
CA SER A 75 -5.28 -1.10 -5.32
C SER A 75 -3.99 -0.31 -5.60
N ALA A 76 -3.05 -0.31 -4.64
CA ALA A 76 -1.75 0.32 -4.83
C ALA A 76 -1.00 -0.28 -6.03
N MET A 77 -1.00 -1.61 -6.19
CA MET A 77 -0.34 -2.28 -7.32
C MET A 77 -0.95 -1.89 -8.67
N CYS A 78 -2.28 -1.81 -8.74
CA CYS A 78 -2.98 -1.39 -9.94
C CYS A 78 -2.72 0.08 -10.31
N SER A 79 -2.29 0.91 -9.35
CA SER A 79 -1.97 2.32 -9.57
C SER A 79 -0.51 2.60 -9.98
N LEU A 80 0.36 1.59 -9.98
CA LEU A 80 1.78 1.75 -10.28
C LEU A 80 2.03 1.99 -11.77
N SER A 81 2.83 3.00 -12.08
CA SER A 81 3.31 3.30 -13.44
C SER A 81 4.69 2.68 -13.73
N GLY A 82 5.19 2.90 -14.95
CA GLY A 82 6.51 2.42 -15.39
C GLY A 82 7.69 3.18 -14.76
N GLU A 83 7.54 4.48 -14.51
CA GLU A 83 8.53 5.30 -13.80
C GLU A 83 8.19 5.33 -12.30
N ARG A 84 9.09 4.81 -11.47
CA ARG A 84 8.83 4.60 -10.04
C ARG A 84 9.78 5.38 -9.17
N ASN A 85 9.24 6.01 -8.13
CA ASN A 85 10.02 6.66 -7.09
C ASN A 85 10.34 5.68 -5.94
N ASP A 86 11.14 6.14 -4.98
CA ASP A 86 11.59 5.32 -3.83
C ASP A 86 10.41 4.77 -3.01
N VAL A 87 9.35 5.56 -2.82
CA VAL A 87 8.12 5.12 -2.13
C VAL A 87 7.50 3.94 -2.85
N GLN A 88 7.32 4.04 -4.17
CA GLN A 88 6.71 3.01 -5.00
C GLN A 88 7.57 1.73 -5.05
N HIS A 89 8.90 1.86 -5.03
CA HIS A 89 9.79 0.71 -4.92
C HIS A 89 9.63 -0.02 -3.58
N ILE A 90 9.51 0.72 -2.48
CA ILE A 90 9.30 0.13 -1.15
C ILE A 90 7.89 -0.49 -1.06
N VAL A 91 6.86 0.15 -1.62
CA VAL A 91 5.50 -0.41 -1.71
C VAL A 91 5.51 -1.78 -2.39
N ILE A 92 6.17 -1.91 -3.56
CA ILE A 92 6.30 -3.19 -4.25
C ILE A 92 6.97 -4.24 -3.36
N TYR A 93 8.04 -3.86 -2.66
CA TYR A 93 8.74 -4.78 -1.76
C TYR A 93 7.83 -5.25 -0.62
N ILE A 94 7.11 -4.35 0.05
CA ILE A 94 6.16 -4.68 1.13
C ILE A 94 5.07 -5.62 0.62
N ILE A 95 4.50 -5.33 -0.55
CA ILE A 95 3.41 -6.12 -1.11
C ILE A 95 3.89 -7.52 -1.53
N LYS A 96 5.14 -7.65 -2.00
CA LYS A 96 5.80 -8.95 -2.20
C LYS A 96 5.99 -9.74 -0.91
N GLN A 97 6.27 -9.07 0.21
CA GLN A 97 6.32 -9.75 1.51
C GLN A 97 4.92 -10.18 1.96
N ALA A 98 3.93 -9.30 1.81
CA ALA A 98 2.54 -9.57 2.16
C ALA A 98 1.93 -10.71 1.31
N SER A 99 2.40 -10.93 0.07
CA SER A 99 1.88 -12.00 -0.79
C SER A 99 2.17 -13.41 -0.28
N THR A 100 3.09 -13.56 0.70
CA THR A 100 3.31 -14.82 1.42
C THR A 100 2.12 -15.18 2.31
N ARG A 101 1.39 -14.18 2.81
CA ARG A 101 0.18 -14.33 3.64
C ARG A 101 -1.10 -14.26 2.81
N CYS A 102 -1.09 -13.48 1.73
CA CYS A 102 -2.21 -13.35 0.80
C CYS A 102 -1.77 -13.62 -0.64
N THR A 103 -1.93 -14.87 -1.08
CA THR A 103 -1.47 -15.32 -2.41
C THR A 103 -2.19 -14.63 -3.58
N LEU A 104 -3.38 -14.05 -3.34
CA LEU A 104 -4.12 -13.26 -4.32
C LEU A 104 -3.39 -11.97 -4.75
N LEU A 105 -2.37 -11.54 -4.01
CA LEU A 105 -1.51 -10.42 -4.40
C LEU A 105 -0.47 -10.78 -5.47
N LEU A 106 -0.11 -12.07 -5.60
CA LEU A 106 0.93 -12.53 -6.54
C LEU A 106 0.65 -12.16 -8.00
N PRO A 107 -0.55 -12.39 -8.56
CA PRO A 107 -0.83 -12.03 -9.95
C PRO A 107 -0.70 -10.53 -10.21
N LEU A 108 -1.03 -9.68 -9.22
CA LEU A 108 -0.89 -8.23 -9.34
C LEU A 108 0.57 -7.78 -9.37
N ILE A 109 1.45 -8.50 -8.68
CA ILE A 109 2.90 -8.27 -8.72
C ILE A 109 3.48 -8.62 -10.10
N GLU A 110 3.01 -9.72 -10.70
CA GLU A 110 3.49 -10.20 -12.00
C GLU A 110 3.06 -9.32 -13.17
N LEU A 111 1.92 -8.63 -13.03
CA LEU A 111 1.41 -7.67 -14.02
C LEU A 111 2.20 -6.36 -14.08
N ILE A 112 3.06 -6.08 -13.09
CA ILE A 112 3.87 -4.87 -13.10
C ILE A 112 4.87 -4.94 -14.26
N PRO A 113 4.93 -3.93 -15.16
CA PRO A 113 5.95 -3.87 -16.19
C PRO A 113 7.34 -3.95 -15.55
N GLN A 114 8.09 -5.00 -15.87
CA GLN A 114 9.51 -5.05 -15.49
C GLN A 114 10.17 -3.90 -16.24
N SER A 115 10.54 -2.85 -15.51
CA SER A 115 11.38 -1.77 -16.02
C SER A 115 12.58 -2.45 -16.66
N LYS A 116 12.69 -2.34 -18.00
CA LYS A 116 13.78 -2.96 -18.77
C LYS A 116 15.06 -2.67 -18.02
N SER A 117 15.70 -3.73 -17.53
CA SER A 117 17.07 -3.67 -17.03
C SER A 117 17.85 -2.84 -18.04
N THR A 118 18.42 -1.72 -17.60
CA THR A 118 19.44 -1.02 -18.37
C THR A 118 20.50 -2.05 -18.70
N SER A 119 20.42 -2.57 -19.92
CA SER A 119 21.47 -3.35 -20.55
C SER A 119 22.66 -2.42 -20.62
N MET A 120 23.55 -2.49 -19.63
CA MET A 120 24.90 -1.97 -19.80
C MET A 120 25.58 -2.86 -20.83
N ILE A 121 25.63 -2.36 -22.07
CA ILE A 121 26.65 -2.73 -23.06
C ILE A 121 27.51 -1.49 -23.22
#